data_AF-A0AA36JKG2-F1
#
_entry.id   AF-A0AA36JKG2-F1
#
_cell.length_a   1.000
_cell.length_b   1.000
_cell.length_c   1.000
_cell.angle_alpha   90.00
_cell.angle_beta   90.00
_cell.angle_gamma   90.00
#
_symmetry.space_group_name_H-M   'P 1'
#
loop_
_entity.id
_entity.type
_entity.pdbx_description
1 polymer ?
#
loop_
_entity_poly.entity_id
_entity_poly.type
_entity_poly.pdbx_seq_one_letter_code
_entity_poly.pdbx_strand_id
1 'polypeptide(L)'
;MEVCQNQRGDGPMQTFFDGMVGQAGFRVEQVTSFPDAPKEQMARVSSSTSDFDLCTWATGMGFVDACIASFVILPRRADASPFVSLWASPTILVGPVITHSPELSLVDMLSAAFRPFSADLWVTMLSVVILSSLLVTYFETGPSGQFSNLTGKRRRVGEAIYHAFYSLFMCESRFEPVTVPGRIVGLGLAFLLVLIVCGYTATLASFLVVEKRNAPEISSLEDAIRMDYKICAHFSHVEPLRANGVAESNIVTMSSRADVLPSVGASCQASVLSLEDFEAAQAVNQGSACNLQQIGNPIDSIMVGVPVSQKWVRQFRYAAISLAMDGYTKRIFKRFQPQDYCKQIIFEAEANRMPDALTTQGMLGPFLVTGFFIALGVLCHGFQVTFATAEHLIEEGDKGDHKSTVRQVAETVIKMSSLPHKESHGHHNHHGHHHGHHHGHHEHHGHHNNPRRCSVLSSSSGELSLVGAPISAELVQLMVTQEAQLRATQLAMQKLKSIEERMGIDASDISV
;
A
#
# COMPACT_ATOMS: atom_id res chain seq x y z
N MET A 1 21.49 40.45 19.03
CA MET A 1 20.38 39.49 19.19
C MET A 1 19.85 39.68 20.58
N GLU A 2 18.68 40.32 20.73
CA GLU A 2 17.98 40.29 22.02
C GLU A 2 17.41 38.88 22.20
N VAL A 3 17.78 38.22 23.29
CA VAL A 3 17.25 36.91 23.65
C VAL A 3 15.76 37.09 23.95
N CYS A 4 14.91 36.17 23.46
CA CYS A 4 13.47 36.13 23.80
C CYS A 4 13.23 35.74 25.26
N GLN A 5 13.69 36.58 26.19
CA GLN A 5 13.32 36.50 27.60
C GLN A 5 11.80 36.69 27.70
N ASN A 6 11.12 35.73 28.34
CA ASN A 6 9.67 35.69 28.55
C ASN A 6 8.78 35.24 27.36
N GLN A 7 9.26 34.36 26.48
CA GLN A 7 8.37 33.50 25.68
C GLN A 7 8.45 32.05 26.17
N ARG A 8 7.39 31.55 26.82
CA ARG A 8 7.17 30.12 27.09
C ARG A 8 6.87 29.47 25.75
N GLY A 9 7.69 28.50 25.34
CA GLY A 9 7.48 27.82 24.06
C GLY A 9 6.15 27.08 24.08
N ASP A 10 5.23 27.39 23.16
CA ASP A 10 4.04 26.57 22.98
C ASP A 10 4.43 25.28 22.24
N GLY A 11 4.05 24.13 22.78
CA GLY A 11 4.49 22.84 22.28
C GLY A 11 4.18 21.67 23.22
N PRO A 12 4.32 20.42 22.74
CA PRO A 12 3.95 19.22 23.49
C PRO A 12 4.75 19.07 24.77
N MET A 13 6.08 19.29 24.69
CA MET A 13 6.98 19.16 25.84
C MET A 13 6.69 20.17 26.95
N GLN A 14 6.48 21.44 26.60
CA GLN A 14 6.16 22.47 27.59
C GLN A 14 4.78 22.24 28.20
N THR A 15 3.77 21.92 27.40
CA THR A 15 2.41 21.64 27.90
C THR A 15 2.40 20.42 28.82
N PHE A 16 3.17 19.37 28.49
CA PHE A 16 3.30 18.18 29.31
C PHE A 16 3.99 18.50 30.65
N PHE A 17 5.07 19.28 30.60
CA PHE A 17 5.77 19.73 31.79
C PHE A 17 4.91 20.63 32.68
N ASP A 18 4.15 21.56 32.10
CA ASP A 18 3.22 22.42 32.84
C ASP A 18 2.12 21.61 33.53
N GLY A 19 1.66 20.51 32.90
CA GLY A 19 0.79 19.52 33.54
C GLY A 19 1.45 18.81 34.73
N MET A 20 2.72 18.40 34.61
CA MET A 20 3.46 17.75 35.72
C MET A 20 3.64 18.71 36.90
N VAL A 21 4.03 19.95 36.61
CA VAL A 21 4.20 21.03 37.60
C VAL A 21 2.88 21.30 38.33
N GLY A 22 1.78 21.40 37.59
CA GLY A 22 0.44 21.58 38.16
C GLY A 22 0.00 20.41 39.05
N GLN A 23 0.26 19.17 38.64
CA GLN A 23 -0.11 17.99 39.44
C GLN A 23 0.76 17.82 40.69
N ALA A 24 2.05 18.12 40.60
CA ALA A 24 3.01 17.98 41.70
C ALA A 24 3.02 19.19 42.67
N GLY A 25 2.34 20.29 42.34
CA GLY A 25 2.31 21.51 43.14
C GLY A 25 3.64 22.28 43.12
N PHE A 26 4.44 22.12 42.07
CA PHE A 26 5.72 22.82 41.93
C PHE A 26 5.52 24.27 41.48
N ARG A 27 6.58 25.07 41.65
CA ARG A 27 6.79 26.33 40.92
C ARG A 27 7.99 26.13 39.99
N VAL A 28 7.99 26.77 38.81
CA VAL A 28 9.04 26.78 37.75
C VAL A 28 8.72 27.99 36.84
N GLU A 29 9.57 28.91 36.39
CA GLU A 29 11.04 29.11 36.21
C GLU A 29 11.76 28.35 35.10
N GLN A 30 11.75 28.94 33.92
CA GLN A 30 12.84 28.74 32.98
C GLN A 30 14.04 29.60 33.33
N VAL A 31 15.20 28.97 33.23
CA VAL A 31 16.44 29.64 32.83
C VAL A 31 16.67 29.32 31.36
N THR A 32 16.81 30.33 30.49
CA THR A 32 16.98 30.14 29.04
C THR A 32 18.43 29.97 28.59
N SER A 33 19.39 30.12 29.50
CA SER A 33 20.83 30.08 29.20
C SER A 33 21.61 29.55 30.40
N PHE A 34 22.48 28.56 30.18
CA PHE A 34 23.34 28.07 31.26
C PHE A 34 24.33 29.15 31.72
N PRO A 35 24.66 29.20 33.03
CA PRO A 35 25.84 29.91 33.51
C PRO A 35 27.11 29.43 32.78
N ASP A 36 28.18 30.23 32.78
CA ASP A 36 29.40 29.85 32.05
C ASP A 36 30.20 28.75 32.75
N ALA A 37 30.08 28.63 34.08
CA ALA A 37 30.74 27.59 34.87
C ALA A 37 30.49 26.14 34.35
N PRO A 38 29.24 25.68 34.13
CA PRO A 38 29.02 24.35 33.54
C PRO A 38 29.50 24.22 32.10
N LYS A 39 29.52 25.29 31.29
CA LYS A 39 30.10 25.26 29.92
C LYS A 39 31.61 24.99 29.99
N GLU A 40 32.31 25.75 30.82
CA GLU A 40 33.76 25.58 31.03
C GLU A 40 34.12 24.22 31.63
N GLN A 41 33.31 23.71 32.56
CA GLN A 41 33.54 22.39 33.16
C GLN A 41 33.27 21.27 32.16
N MET A 42 32.16 21.33 31.42
CA MET A 42 31.86 20.34 30.38
C MET A 42 32.96 20.31 29.31
N ALA A 43 33.42 21.47 28.82
CA ALA A 43 34.49 21.57 27.80
C ALA A 43 35.84 20.97 28.24
N ARG A 44 36.06 20.73 29.54
CA ARG A 44 37.23 20.03 30.08
C ARG A 44 37.02 18.52 30.22
N VAL A 45 35.79 18.06 30.33
CA VAL A 45 35.41 16.66 30.64
C VAL A 45 34.92 15.92 29.39
N SER A 46 34.34 16.62 28.42
CA SER A 46 33.75 16.07 27.21
C SER A 46 34.12 16.90 25.99
N SER A 47 34.45 16.24 24.88
CA SER A 47 34.60 16.86 23.57
C SER A 47 33.27 17.15 22.87
N SER A 48 32.13 16.79 23.48
CA SER A 48 30.82 17.08 22.91
C SER A 48 30.48 18.56 23.05
N THR A 49 30.20 19.21 21.93
CA THR A 49 29.71 20.60 21.87
C THR A 49 28.18 20.66 21.83
N SER A 50 27.47 19.58 22.19
CA SER A 50 26.02 19.51 22.12
C SER A 50 25.37 20.15 23.34
N ASP A 51 24.50 21.14 23.12
CA ASP A 51 23.69 21.77 24.17
C ASP A 51 22.83 20.75 24.95
N PHE A 52 22.44 19.64 24.33
CA PHE A 52 21.72 18.55 25.00
C PHE A 52 22.60 17.81 26.01
N ASP A 53 23.87 17.58 25.67
CA ASP A 53 24.81 16.95 26.59
C ASP A 53 25.17 17.93 27.73
N LEU A 54 25.31 19.23 27.43
CA LEU A 54 25.49 20.30 28.42
C LEU A 54 24.31 20.39 29.39
N CYS A 55 23.07 20.39 28.89
CA CYS A 55 21.86 20.46 29.72
C CYS A 55 21.77 19.24 30.66
N THR A 56 22.01 18.04 30.12
CA THR A 56 22.03 16.80 30.90
C THR A 56 23.08 16.87 32.02
N TRP A 57 24.30 17.28 31.68
CA TRP A 57 25.40 17.37 32.64
C TRP A 57 25.17 18.45 33.71
N ALA A 58 24.68 19.63 33.31
CA ALA A 58 24.31 20.71 34.23
C ALA A 58 23.20 20.30 35.21
N THR A 59 22.26 19.45 34.77
CA THR A 59 21.21 18.90 35.62
C THR A 59 21.77 17.90 36.64
N GLY A 60 22.67 17.02 36.21
CA GLY A 60 23.33 16.05 37.08
C GLY A 60 24.18 16.69 38.18
N MET A 61 24.87 17.78 37.82
CA MET A 61 25.67 18.59 38.74
C MET A 61 24.84 19.54 39.62
N GLY A 62 23.53 19.62 39.42
CA GLY A 62 22.63 20.45 40.23
C GLY A 62 22.68 21.95 39.93
N PHE A 63 23.18 22.37 38.76
CA PHE A 63 23.07 23.76 38.30
C PHE A 63 21.64 24.12 37.85
N VAL A 64 20.86 23.11 37.41
CA VAL A 64 19.44 23.21 37.09
C VAL A 64 18.72 21.97 37.61
N ASP A 65 17.43 22.10 37.97
CA ASP A 65 16.67 20.98 38.55
C ASP A 65 16.07 20.02 37.50
N ALA A 66 15.84 20.49 36.27
CA ALA A 66 15.43 19.68 35.12
C ALA A 66 15.74 20.41 33.80
N CYS A 67 15.89 19.66 32.71
CA CYS A 67 16.04 20.22 31.35
C CYS A 67 14.90 19.82 30.43
N ILE A 68 14.15 20.79 29.90
CA ILE A 68 12.90 20.51 29.18
C ILE A 68 13.12 20.55 27.67
N ALA A 69 13.39 19.37 27.09
CA ALA A 69 13.43 19.13 25.65
C ALA A 69 13.17 17.63 25.38
N SER A 70 13.11 17.24 24.10
CA SER A 70 13.05 15.84 23.69
C SER A 70 14.47 15.23 23.73
N PHE A 71 14.89 14.69 24.89
CA PHE A 71 16.18 14.03 25.02
C PHE A 71 16.07 12.54 24.74
N VAL A 72 16.79 12.05 23.73
CA VAL A 72 17.08 10.62 23.62
C VAL A 72 17.94 10.19 24.82
N ILE A 73 17.48 9.17 25.54
CA ILE A 73 18.17 8.59 26.69
C ILE A 73 19.31 7.71 26.16
N LEU A 74 20.53 8.22 26.24
CA LEU A 74 21.78 7.51 25.89
C LEU A 74 22.51 7.09 27.17
N PRO A 75 23.29 5.99 27.18
CA PRO A 75 24.06 5.56 28.36
C PRO A 75 24.90 6.70 28.95
N ARG A 76 25.71 7.38 28.12
CA ARG A 76 26.53 8.54 28.51
C ARG A 76 25.76 9.70 29.16
N ARG A 77 24.45 9.80 28.91
CA ARG A 77 23.56 10.81 29.48
C ARG A 77 22.96 10.33 30.79
N ALA A 78 22.51 9.08 30.83
CA ALA A 78 21.98 8.43 32.03
C ALA A 78 23.04 8.32 33.15
N ASP A 79 24.31 8.16 32.79
CA ASP A 79 25.44 8.21 33.73
C ASP A 79 25.66 9.62 34.33
N ALA A 80 25.35 10.67 33.56
CA ALA A 80 25.55 12.06 33.98
C ALA A 80 24.39 12.58 34.83
N SER A 81 23.15 12.20 34.55
CA SER A 81 21.95 12.65 35.26
C SER A 81 20.83 11.61 35.15
N PRO A 82 20.04 11.35 36.21
CA PRO A 82 18.96 10.39 36.13
C PRO A 82 17.81 10.93 35.26
N PHE A 83 17.20 10.04 34.48
CA PHE A 83 16.11 10.39 33.58
C PHE A 83 14.73 10.02 34.13
N VAL A 84 13.75 10.82 33.72
CA VAL A 84 12.34 10.46 33.71
C VAL A 84 11.94 10.21 32.25
N SER A 85 11.69 8.93 31.94
CA SER A 85 11.19 8.50 30.63
C SER A 85 9.77 9.00 30.40
N LEU A 86 9.52 9.57 29.23
CA LEU A 86 8.23 10.19 28.88
C LEU A 86 7.47 9.37 27.83
N TRP A 87 8.14 8.96 26.75
CA TRP A 87 7.61 8.03 25.75
C TRP A 87 8.75 7.25 25.08
N ALA A 88 8.39 6.23 24.31
CA ALA A 88 9.29 5.58 23.37
C ALA A 88 8.95 6.09 21.96
N SER A 89 9.95 6.57 21.21
CA SER A 89 9.77 7.00 19.82
C SER A 89 10.24 5.87 18.90
N PRO A 90 9.35 5.27 18.08
CA PRO A 90 9.73 4.17 17.20
C PRO A 90 10.69 4.66 16.11
N THR A 91 11.77 3.89 15.91
CA THR A 91 12.72 4.07 14.82
C THR A 91 12.24 3.26 13.63
N ILE A 92 12.04 3.91 12.48
CA ILE A 92 11.45 3.33 11.28
C ILE A 92 12.43 3.35 10.12
N LEU A 93 12.26 2.40 9.20
CA LEU A 93 12.89 2.44 7.88
C LEU A 93 11.99 3.25 6.94
N VAL A 94 12.56 4.18 6.19
CA VAL A 94 11.85 5.04 5.23
C VAL A 94 12.59 5.02 3.89
N GLY A 95 11.86 4.85 2.80
CA GLY A 95 12.40 4.81 1.44
C GLY A 95 11.43 5.37 0.41
N PRO A 96 11.83 5.46 -0.86
CA PRO A 96 11.02 6.03 -1.91
C PRO A 96 9.73 5.22 -2.14
N VAL A 97 8.64 5.92 -2.42
CA VAL A 97 7.41 5.35 -2.98
C VAL A 97 7.71 4.99 -4.43
N ILE A 98 8.08 3.73 -4.67
CA ILE A 98 8.43 3.26 -6.00
C ILE A 98 7.15 3.11 -6.84
N THR A 99 6.99 4.04 -7.78
CA THR A 99 5.93 4.07 -8.80
C THR A 99 6.35 3.34 -10.09
N HIS A 100 7.42 2.54 -10.04
CA HIS A 100 7.77 1.69 -11.17
C HIS A 100 6.65 0.66 -11.38
N SER A 101 5.83 0.88 -12.40
CA SER A 101 5.18 -0.22 -13.09
C SER A 101 6.32 -1.14 -13.57
N PRO A 102 6.46 -2.36 -13.02
CA PRO A 102 7.48 -3.28 -13.52
C PRO A 102 7.23 -3.49 -15.01
N GLU A 103 8.31 -3.66 -15.80
CA GLU A 103 8.16 -4.08 -17.19
C GLU A 103 7.54 -5.48 -17.18
N LEU A 104 6.21 -5.54 -17.29
CA LEU A 104 5.48 -6.79 -17.08
C LEU A 104 5.95 -7.82 -18.10
N SER A 105 6.36 -8.99 -17.62
CA SER A 105 6.63 -10.11 -18.51
C SER A 105 5.36 -10.44 -19.29
N LEU A 106 5.51 -10.91 -20.54
CA LEU A 106 4.38 -11.42 -21.31
C LEU A 106 3.61 -12.51 -20.54
N VAL A 107 4.31 -13.28 -19.69
CA VAL A 107 3.70 -14.27 -18.79
C VAL A 107 2.83 -13.60 -17.73
N ASP A 108 3.29 -12.51 -17.11
CA ASP A 108 2.50 -11.76 -16.14
C ASP A 108 1.25 -11.15 -16.79
N MET A 109 1.41 -10.53 -17.96
CA MET A 109 0.31 -9.96 -18.77
C MET A 109 -0.74 -11.02 -19.17
N LEU A 110 -0.31 -12.23 -19.53
CA LEU A 110 -1.21 -13.36 -19.83
C LEU A 110 -1.88 -13.90 -18.55
N SER A 111 -1.13 -14.01 -17.45
CA SER A 111 -1.63 -14.51 -16.16
C SER A 111 -2.66 -13.57 -15.53
N ALA A 112 -2.58 -12.26 -15.81
CA ALA A 112 -3.46 -11.24 -15.24
C ALA A 112 -4.96 -11.53 -15.47
N ALA A 113 -5.31 -12.12 -16.62
CA ALA A 113 -6.68 -12.55 -16.91
C ALA A 113 -7.17 -13.72 -16.03
N PHE A 114 -6.26 -14.52 -15.47
CA PHE A 114 -6.59 -15.68 -14.64
C PHE A 114 -6.46 -15.39 -13.13
N ARG A 115 -5.76 -14.31 -12.74
CA ARG A 115 -5.59 -13.85 -11.34
C ARG A 115 -6.88 -13.71 -10.51
N PRO A 116 -8.07 -13.38 -11.05
CA PRO A 116 -9.28 -13.22 -10.24
C PRO A 116 -9.69 -14.47 -9.45
N PHE A 117 -9.25 -15.67 -9.84
CA PHE A 117 -9.48 -16.92 -9.11
C PHE A 117 -8.18 -17.70 -8.90
N SER A 118 -8.08 -18.42 -7.78
CA SER A 118 -6.96 -19.35 -7.54
C SER A 118 -6.99 -20.52 -8.51
N ALA A 119 -5.82 -21.13 -8.75
CA ALA A 119 -5.72 -22.32 -9.61
C ALA A 119 -6.61 -23.47 -9.11
N ASP A 120 -6.71 -23.66 -7.80
CA ASP A 120 -7.58 -24.67 -7.18
C ASP A 120 -9.06 -24.42 -7.47
N LEU A 121 -9.50 -23.16 -7.46
CA LEU A 121 -10.87 -22.79 -7.81
C LEU A 121 -11.14 -23.00 -9.31
N TRP A 122 -10.20 -22.67 -10.20
CA TRP A 122 -10.30 -22.98 -11.63
C TRP A 122 -10.45 -24.48 -11.89
N VAL A 123 -9.63 -25.32 -11.25
CA VAL A 123 -9.68 -26.79 -11.37
C VAL A 123 -10.99 -27.35 -10.79
N THR A 124 -11.43 -26.84 -9.64
CA THR A 124 -12.68 -27.27 -8.99
C THR A 124 -13.89 -26.93 -9.85
N MET A 125 -13.97 -25.69 -10.34
CA MET A 125 -15.01 -25.22 -11.24
C MET A 125 -15.08 -26.04 -12.52
N LEU A 126 -13.94 -26.28 -13.19
CA LEU A 126 -13.89 -27.10 -14.40
C LEU A 126 -14.35 -28.54 -14.12
N SER A 127 -13.92 -29.11 -12.99
CA SER A 127 -14.30 -30.47 -12.58
C SER A 127 -15.81 -30.59 -12.32
N VAL A 128 -16.42 -29.63 -11.63
CA VAL A 128 -17.87 -29.60 -11.38
C VAL A 128 -18.65 -29.42 -12.67
N VAL A 129 -18.25 -28.49 -13.55
CA VAL A 129 -18.95 -28.25 -14.83
C VAL A 129 -18.88 -29.46 -15.77
N ILE A 130 -17.72 -30.13 -15.85
CA ILE A 130 -17.58 -31.40 -16.60
C ILE A 130 -18.44 -32.50 -15.97
N LEU A 131 -18.44 -32.65 -14.64
CA LEU A 131 -19.26 -33.66 -13.96
C LEU A 131 -20.77 -33.42 -14.18
N SER A 132 -21.25 -32.19 -14.01
CA SER A 132 -22.64 -31.80 -14.29
C SER A 132 -23.03 -32.06 -15.74
N SER A 133 -22.15 -31.75 -16.69
CA SER A 133 -22.37 -32.08 -18.11
C SER A 133 -22.47 -33.58 -18.36
N LEU A 134 -21.55 -34.39 -17.82
CA LEU A 134 -21.59 -35.84 -17.96
C LEU A 134 -22.87 -36.44 -17.35
N LEU A 135 -23.36 -35.89 -16.23
CA LEU A 135 -24.64 -36.27 -15.63
C LEU A 135 -25.84 -35.89 -16.51
N VAL A 136 -25.86 -34.68 -17.09
CA VAL A 136 -26.91 -34.27 -18.04
C VAL A 136 -26.90 -35.17 -19.27
N THR A 137 -25.74 -35.41 -19.89
CA THR A 137 -25.62 -36.33 -21.04
C THR A 137 -26.02 -37.76 -20.67
N TYR A 138 -25.75 -38.23 -19.45
CA TYR A 138 -26.19 -39.54 -18.97
C TYR A 138 -27.73 -39.63 -18.88
N PHE A 139 -28.40 -38.63 -18.31
CA PHE A 139 -29.87 -38.61 -18.24
C PHE A 139 -30.51 -38.42 -19.64
N GLU A 140 -29.94 -37.58 -20.49
CA GLU A 140 -30.39 -37.30 -21.86
C GLU A 140 -29.96 -38.37 -22.89
N THR A 141 -29.36 -39.48 -22.46
CA THR A 141 -29.07 -40.66 -23.29
C THR A 141 -30.31 -41.56 -23.53
N GLY A 142 -31.42 -41.31 -22.83
CA GLY A 142 -32.66 -42.09 -22.97
C GLY A 142 -33.32 -41.99 -24.37
N PRO A 143 -34.32 -42.85 -24.66
CA PRO A 143 -34.96 -42.93 -25.99
C PRO A 143 -35.58 -41.62 -26.50
N SER A 144 -35.95 -40.72 -25.57
CA SER A 144 -36.56 -39.41 -25.85
C SER A 144 -35.65 -38.23 -25.48
N GLY A 145 -34.37 -38.48 -25.18
CA GLY A 145 -33.42 -37.46 -24.74
C GLY A 145 -32.68 -36.77 -25.89
N GLN A 146 -32.11 -35.59 -25.61
CA GLN A 146 -31.42 -34.73 -26.58
C GLN A 146 -30.31 -35.46 -27.36
N PHE A 147 -29.65 -36.46 -26.76
CA PHE A 147 -28.51 -37.16 -27.35
C PHE A 147 -28.82 -38.56 -27.89
N SER A 148 -30.10 -38.91 -28.03
CA SER A 148 -30.59 -40.18 -28.60
C SER A 148 -29.97 -40.54 -29.96
N ASN A 149 -29.79 -39.55 -30.84
CA ASN A 149 -29.22 -39.71 -32.18
C ASN A 149 -27.71 -39.96 -32.23
N LEU A 150 -26.96 -39.75 -31.14
CA LEU A 150 -25.50 -39.95 -31.12
C LEU A 150 -25.17 -41.43 -30.89
N THR A 151 -24.69 -42.12 -31.92
CA THR A 151 -24.18 -43.50 -31.79
C THR A 151 -22.73 -43.50 -31.28
N GLY A 152 -22.47 -44.25 -30.21
CA GLY A 152 -21.13 -44.49 -29.65
C GLY A 152 -20.78 -43.69 -28.40
N LYS A 153 -20.26 -44.39 -27.36
CA LYS A 153 -19.93 -43.81 -26.05
C LYS A 153 -18.88 -42.69 -26.13
N ARG A 154 -17.82 -42.86 -26.92
CA ARG A 154 -16.74 -41.86 -27.04
C ARG A 154 -17.23 -40.53 -27.61
N ARG A 155 -18.10 -40.56 -28.63
CA ARG A 155 -18.66 -39.34 -29.24
C ARG A 155 -19.53 -38.58 -28.24
N ARG A 156 -20.39 -39.26 -27.49
CA ARG A 156 -21.22 -38.64 -26.43
C ARG A 156 -20.37 -37.95 -25.35
N VAL A 157 -19.28 -38.60 -24.90
CA VAL A 157 -18.36 -37.99 -23.91
C VAL A 157 -17.63 -36.78 -24.49
N GLY A 158 -17.21 -36.84 -25.77
CA GLY A 158 -16.60 -35.70 -26.46
C GLY A 158 -17.55 -34.49 -26.57
N GLU A 159 -18.79 -34.72 -27.01
CA GLU A 159 -19.84 -33.68 -27.09
C GLU A 159 -20.18 -33.11 -25.71
N ALA A 160 -20.27 -33.96 -24.68
CA ALA A 160 -20.49 -33.52 -23.30
C ALA A 160 -19.37 -32.57 -22.84
N ILE A 161 -18.10 -32.99 -22.96
CA ILE A 161 -16.94 -32.17 -22.60
C ILE A 161 -16.92 -30.86 -23.41
N TYR A 162 -17.19 -30.91 -24.71
CA TYR A 162 -17.28 -29.72 -25.55
C TYR A 162 -18.37 -28.74 -25.06
N HIS A 163 -19.59 -29.23 -24.79
CA HIS A 163 -20.68 -28.43 -24.24
C HIS A 163 -20.37 -27.91 -22.82
N ALA A 164 -19.62 -28.66 -22.00
CA ALA A 164 -19.16 -28.22 -20.68
C ALA A 164 -18.23 -27.00 -20.78
N PHE A 165 -17.17 -27.10 -21.60
CA PHE A 165 -16.25 -26.00 -21.86
C PHE A 165 -16.98 -24.79 -22.49
N TYR A 166 -17.83 -25.02 -23.48
CA TYR A 166 -18.60 -23.95 -24.12
C TYR A 166 -19.53 -23.23 -23.12
N SER A 167 -20.22 -23.98 -22.27
CA SER A 167 -21.15 -23.39 -21.28
C SER A 167 -20.42 -22.57 -20.22
N LEU A 168 -19.20 -22.98 -19.84
CA LEU A 168 -18.33 -22.23 -18.93
C LEU A 168 -17.89 -20.89 -19.53
N PHE A 169 -17.42 -20.87 -20.79
CA PHE A 169 -16.92 -19.64 -21.41
C PHE A 169 -18.01 -18.68 -21.90
N MET A 170 -19.17 -19.19 -22.35
CA MET A 170 -20.28 -18.35 -22.81
C MET A 170 -21.25 -17.94 -21.69
N CYS A 171 -21.08 -18.45 -20.46
CA CYS A 171 -22.03 -18.28 -19.35
C CYS A 171 -23.47 -18.72 -19.71
N GLU A 172 -23.60 -19.69 -20.62
CA GLU A 172 -24.88 -20.13 -21.19
C GLU A 172 -24.95 -21.65 -21.16
N SER A 173 -25.95 -22.23 -20.48
CA SER A 173 -26.20 -23.67 -20.57
C SER A 173 -26.70 -24.04 -21.96
N ARG A 174 -25.86 -24.68 -22.77
CA ARG A 174 -26.27 -25.22 -24.09
C ARG A 174 -27.04 -26.54 -24.02
N PHE A 175 -27.23 -27.08 -22.82
CA PHE A 175 -28.10 -28.24 -22.62
C PHE A 175 -29.55 -27.80 -22.68
N GLU A 176 -30.36 -28.47 -23.51
CA GLU A 176 -31.81 -28.33 -23.58
C GLU A 176 -32.45 -29.62 -23.06
N PRO A 177 -32.29 -29.96 -21.77
CA PRO A 177 -32.69 -31.27 -21.27
C PRO A 177 -34.20 -31.47 -21.36
N VAL A 178 -34.60 -32.56 -22.03
CA VAL A 178 -36.00 -32.95 -22.16
C VAL A 178 -36.47 -33.66 -20.88
N THR A 179 -35.57 -34.39 -20.21
CA THR A 179 -35.87 -35.17 -19.01
C THR A 179 -35.94 -34.30 -17.75
N VAL A 180 -36.81 -34.65 -16.82
CA VAL A 180 -36.92 -34.00 -15.50
C VAL A 180 -35.58 -33.99 -14.72
N PRO A 181 -34.84 -35.11 -14.55
CA PRO A 181 -33.55 -35.07 -13.88
C PRO A 181 -32.51 -34.20 -14.61
N GLY A 182 -32.47 -34.26 -15.95
CA GLY A 182 -31.61 -33.38 -16.75
C GLY A 182 -31.90 -31.90 -16.52
N ARG A 183 -33.18 -31.51 -16.41
CA ARG A 183 -33.60 -30.12 -16.11
C ARG A 183 -33.18 -29.65 -14.72
N ILE A 184 -33.25 -30.51 -13.71
CA ILE A 184 -32.82 -30.17 -12.34
C ILE A 184 -31.31 -29.93 -12.31
N VAL A 185 -30.51 -30.82 -12.91
CA VAL A 185 -29.05 -30.63 -13.00
C VAL A 185 -28.69 -29.42 -13.85
N GLY A 186 -29.38 -29.20 -14.98
CA GLY A 186 -29.20 -28.03 -15.84
C GLY A 186 -29.50 -26.70 -15.13
N LEU A 187 -30.56 -26.65 -14.32
CA LEU A 187 -30.89 -25.47 -13.50
C LEU A 187 -29.80 -25.20 -12.44
N GLY A 188 -29.31 -26.24 -11.77
CA GLY A 188 -28.20 -26.13 -10.82
C GLY A 188 -26.90 -25.65 -11.48
N LEU A 189 -26.59 -26.16 -12.67
CA LEU A 189 -25.45 -25.73 -13.48
C LEU A 189 -25.60 -24.25 -13.93
N ALA A 190 -26.78 -23.84 -14.39
CA ALA A 190 -27.05 -22.46 -14.77
C ALA A 190 -26.87 -21.49 -13.60
N PHE A 191 -27.38 -21.84 -12.40
CA PHE A 191 -27.16 -21.06 -11.19
C PHE A 191 -25.69 -20.95 -10.81
N LEU A 192 -24.94 -22.06 -10.87
CA LEU A 192 -23.50 -22.08 -10.62
C LEU A 192 -22.73 -21.18 -11.60
N LEU A 193 -23.04 -21.23 -12.90
CA LEU A 193 -22.40 -20.38 -13.92
C LEU A 193 -22.64 -18.88 -13.67
N VAL A 194 -23.86 -18.50 -13.25
CA VAL A 194 -24.15 -17.11 -12.86
C VAL A 194 -23.31 -16.68 -11.65
N LEU A 195 -23.20 -17.52 -10.61
CA LEU A 195 -22.36 -17.20 -9.44
C LEU A 195 -20.88 -17.05 -9.82
N ILE A 196 -20.37 -17.94 -10.68
CA ILE A 196 -19.00 -17.88 -11.21
C ILE A 196 -18.73 -16.54 -11.90
N VAL A 197 -19.58 -16.13 -12.84
CA VAL A 197 -19.34 -14.89 -13.62
C VAL A 197 -19.52 -13.63 -12.77
N CYS A 198 -20.50 -13.62 -11.86
CA CYS A 198 -20.65 -12.53 -10.89
C CYS A 198 -19.43 -12.42 -9.94
N GLY A 199 -18.92 -13.56 -9.43
CA GLY A 199 -17.72 -13.59 -8.59
C GLY A 199 -16.45 -13.17 -9.34
N TYR A 200 -16.28 -13.63 -10.58
CA TYR A 200 -15.16 -13.28 -11.44
C TYR A 200 -15.14 -11.78 -11.76
N THR A 201 -16.28 -11.23 -12.18
CA THR A 201 -16.38 -9.80 -12.52
C THR A 201 -16.22 -8.89 -11.30
N ALA A 202 -16.76 -9.26 -10.13
CA ALA A 202 -16.55 -8.52 -8.88
C ALA A 202 -15.08 -8.53 -8.44
N THR A 203 -14.40 -9.68 -8.53
CA THR A 203 -12.99 -9.81 -8.13
C THR A 203 -12.05 -9.15 -9.15
N LEU A 204 -12.35 -9.24 -10.45
CA LEU A 204 -11.62 -8.50 -11.48
C LEU A 204 -11.72 -6.98 -11.25
N ALA A 205 -12.91 -6.48 -10.91
CA ALA A 205 -13.11 -5.07 -10.59
C ALA A 205 -12.31 -4.62 -9.35
N SER A 206 -12.20 -5.45 -8.31
CA SER A 206 -11.39 -5.10 -7.13
C SER A 206 -9.89 -5.12 -7.43
N PHE A 207 -9.38 -6.06 -8.22
CA PHE A 207 -7.98 -6.06 -8.68
C PHE A 207 -7.62 -4.78 -9.45
N LEU A 208 -8.48 -4.37 -10.41
CA LEU A 208 -8.27 -3.14 -11.19
C LEU A 208 -8.24 -1.86 -10.35
N VAL A 209 -8.84 -1.87 -9.15
CA VAL A 209 -8.80 -0.75 -8.19
C VAL A 209 -7.59 -0.83 -7.26
N VAL A 210 -7.13 -2.03 -6.88
CA VAL A 210 -6.10 -2.22 -5.85
C VAL A 210 -4.66 -2.20 -6.40
N GLU A 211 -4.42 -2.60 -7.65
CA GLU A 211 -3.07 -2.70 -8.25
C GLU A 211 -2.30 -1.36 -8.41
N LYS A 212 -2.85 -0.23 -7.95
CA LYS A 212 -2.17 1.09 -7.94
C LYS A 212 -1.63 1.54 -6.58
N ARG A 213 -1.68 0.69 -5.54
CA ARG A 213 -0.98 0.96 -4.28
C ARG A 213 0.48 0.58 -4.43
N ASN A 214 1.34 1.59 -4.58
CA ASN A 214 2.79 1.48 -4.73
C ASN A 214 3.42 0.73 -3.53
N ALA A 215 3.56 -0.59 -3.64
CA ALA A 215 4.34 -1.35 -2.67
C ALA A 215 5.81 -0.89 -2.74
N PRO A 216 6.49 -0.67 -1.60
CA PRO A 216 7.93 -0.46 -1.63
C PRO A 216 8.61 -1.74 -2.13
N GLU A 217 9.67 -1.58 -2.94
CA GLU A 217 10.48 -2.69 -3.46
C GLU A 217 11.09 -3.56 -2.35
N ILE A 218 11.37 -2.94 -1.21
CA ILE A 218 11.80 -3.59 0.04
C ILE A 218 10.65 -3.58 1.05
N SER A 219 10.35 -4.74 1.65
CA SER A 219 9.23 -4.87 2.61
C SER A 219 9.69 -4.75 4.08
N SER A 220 10.97 -4.98 4.34
CA SER A 220 11.58 -4.94 5.68
C SER A 220 13.05 -4.50 5.65
N LEU A 221 13.67 -4.40 6.84
CA LEU A 221 15.11 -4.13 6.98
C LEU A 221 15.95 -5.30 6.44
N GLU A 222 15.50 -6.54 6.64
CA GLU A 222 16.19 -7.75 6.17
C GLU A 222 16.24 -7.82 4.64
N ASP A 223 15.20 -7.34 3.95
CA ASP A 223 15.22 -7.18 2.49
C ASP A 223 16.30 -6.18 2.06
N ALA A 224 16.38 -5.01 2.72
CA ALA A 224 17.39 -4.00 2.44
C ALA A 224 18.83 -4.51 2.70
N ILE A 225 19.04 -5.32 3.75
CA ILE A 225 20.32 -5.99 4.01
C ILE A 225 20.63 -7.01 2.92
N ARG A 226 19.67 -7.86 2.53
CA ARG A 226 19.83 -8.88 1.47
C ARG A 226 20.16 -8.26 0.10
N MET A 227 19.66 -7.05 -0.16
CA MET A 227 19.87 -6.31 -1.41
C MET A 227 21.09 -5.37 -1.38
N ASP A 228 21.89 -5.40 -0.31
CA ASP A 228 23.10 -4.56 -0.13
C ASP A 228 22.82 -3.04 -0.20
N TYR A 229 21.65 -2.61 0.30
CA TYR A 229 21.23 -1.21 0.22
C TYR A 229 22.04 -0.31 1.15
N LYS A 230 22.39 0.89 0.67
CA LYS A 230 22.92 1.95 1.51
C LYS A 230 21.78 2.61 2.28
N ILE A 231 21.97 2.76 3.58
CA ILE A 231 21.01 3.29 4.53
C ILE A 231 21.56 4.57 5.14
N CYS A 232 20.90 5.71 4.92
CA CYS A 232 21.23 6.95 5.62
C CYS A 232 20.71 6.91 7.06
N ALA A 233 21.58 7.24 8.02
CA ALA A 233 21.19 7.27 9.42
C ALA A 233 21.90 8.41 10.15
N HIS A 234 21.21 9.11 11.04
CA HIS A 234 21.87 9.98 12.01
C HIS A 234 22.73 9.15 12.96
N PHE A 235 23.84 9.70 13.48
CA PHE A 235 24.80 8.95 14.31
C PHE A 235 24.16 8.16 15.47
N SER A 236 23.05 8.63 16.03
CA SER A 236 22.32 7.96 17.12
C SER A 236 21.65 6.63 16.75
N HIS A 237 21.57 6.29 15.46
CA HIS A 237 20.96 5.05 14.97
C HIS A 237 21.99 4.06 14.40
N VAL A 238 23.28 4.41 14.40
CA VAL A 238 24.34 3.57 13.82
C VAL A 238 24.56 2.29 14.62
N GLU A 239 24.67 2.36 15.95
CA GLU A 239 24.81 1.17 16.80
C GLU A 239 23.58 0.25 16.74
N PRO A 240 22.32 0.73 16.81
CA PRO A 240 21.14 -0.08 16.54
C PRO A 240 21.16 -0.78 15.17
N LEU A 241 21.61 -0.11 14.10
CA LEU A 241 21.68 -0.73 12.77
C LEU A 241 22.74 -1.82 12.68
N ARG A 242 23.93 -1.60 13.25
CA ARG A 242 24.97 -2.63 13.39
C ARG A 242 24.45 -3.84 14.19
N ALA A 243 23.72 -3.61 15.28
CA ALA A 243 23.13 -4.66 16.10
C ALA A 243 22.07 -5.49 15.35
N ASN A 244 21.36 -4.87 14.39
CA ASN A 244 20.43 -5.54 13.48
C ASN A 244 21.11 -6.12 12.21
N GLY A 245 22.45 -6.19 12.17
CA GLY A 245 23.19 -6.86 11.10
C GLY A 245 23.45 -6.04 9.84
N VAL A 246 23.21 -4.72 9.86
CA VAL A 246 23.59 -3.85 8.73
C VAL A 246 25.11 -3.70 8.69
N ALA A 247 25.71 -3.97 7.52
CA ALA A 247 27.15 -3.84 7.32
C ALA A 247 27.61 -2.38 7.38
N GLU A 248 28.78 -2.12 7.99
CA GLU A 248 29.32 -0.76 8.15
C GLU A 248 29.52 -0.01 6.83
N SER A 249 29.89 -0.71 5.76
CA SER A 249 30.01 -0.18 4.40
C SER A 249 28.72 0.41 3.83
N ASN A 250 27.58 0.01 4.41
CA ASN A 250 26.24 0.31 3.92
C ASN A 250 25.57 1.41 4.77
N ILE A 251 26.16 1.81 5.90
CA ILE A 251 25.63 2.87 6.76
C ILE A 251 26.22 4.21 6.35
N VAL A 252 25.40 5.12 5.82
CA VAL A 252 25.80 6.49 5.51
C VAL A 252 25.44 7.39 6.70
N THR A 253 26.44 7.70 7.52
CA THR A 253 26.22 8.46 8.76
C THR A 253 26.04 9.95 8.47
N MET A 254 24.93 10.53 8.96
CA MET A 254 24.63 11.96 8.87
C MET A 254 24.87 12.69 10.19
N SER A 255 25.42 13.90 10.09
CA SER A 255 25.70 14.78 11.23
C SER A 255 24.45 15.48 11.80
N SER A 256 23.42 15.70 10.98
CA SER A 256 22.15 16.31 11.38
C SER A 256 20.99 15.38 11.05
N ARG A 257 19.95 15.38 11.90
CA ARG A 257 18.68 14.67 11.64
C ARG A 257 17.95 15.24 10.42
N ALA A 258 18.10 16.54 10.17
CA ALA A 258 17.47 17.22 9.03
C ALA A 258 18.02 16.76 7.66
N ASP A 259 19.26 16.26 7.62
CA ASP A 259 19.94 15.86 6.38
C ASP A 259 19.62 14.41 5.98
N VAL A 260 18.99 13.64 6.87
CA VAL A 260 18.72 12.20 6.68
C VAL A 260 17.72 11.93 5.55
N LEU A 261 16.55 12.59 5.57
CA LEU A 261 15.51 12.38 4.54
C LEU A 261 15.88 12.95 3.16
N PRO A 262 16.44 14.17 3.03
CA PRO A 262 16.88 14.70 1.74
C PRO A 262 17.98 13.88 1.05
N SER A 263 18.69 13.04 1.82
CA SER A 263 19.73 12.16 1.29
C SER A 263 19.18 10.88 0.62
N VAL A 264 17.89 10.54 0.82
CA VAL A 264 17.26 9.39 0.18
C VAL A 264 17.12 9.64 -1.32
N GLY A 265 17.61 8.70 -2.14
CA GLY A 265 17.74 8.81 -3.59
C GLY A 265 19.02 9.51 -4.06
N ALA A 266 19.65 10.34 -3.22
CA ALA A 266 20.90 11.03 -3.56
C ALA A 266 22.15 10.26 -3.10
N SER A 267 22.16 9.79 -1.84
CA SER A 267 23.31 9.14 -1.19
C SER A 267 23.02 7.70 -0.74
N CYS A 268 21.73 7.36 -0.59
CA CYS A 268 21.25 6.09 -0.05
C CYS A 268 19.90 5.71 -0.64
N GLN A 269 19.56 4.42 -0.66
CA GLN A 269 18.27 3.90 -1.14
C GLN A 269 17.18 4.01 -0.08
N ALA A 270 17.54 3.90 1.19
CA ALA A 270 16.64 4.04 2.34
C ALA A 270 17.29 4.87 3.45
N SER A 271 16.51 5.26 4.44
CA SER A 271 16.95 5.99 5.62
C SER A 271 16.30 5.47 6.90
N VAL A 272 16.97 5.70 8.02
CA VAL A 272 16.52 5.27 9.35
C VAL A 272 16.53 6.46 10.29
N LEU A 273 15.36 6.72 10.87
CA LEU A 273 15.03 7.87 11.71
C LEU A 273 13.85 7.55 12.63
N SER A 274 13.57 8.44 13.59
CA SER A 274 12.34 8.34 14.39
C SER A 274 11.09 8.67 13.55
N LEU A 275 9.97 8.01 13.85
CA LEU A 275 8.65 8.33 13.28
C LEU A 275 8.26 9.80 13.48
N GLU A 276 8.62 10.40 14.62
CA GLU A 276 8.40 11.82 14.93
C GLU A 276 9.05 12.77 13.91
N ASP A 277 10.30 12.49 13.50
CA ASP A 277 10.99 13.26 12.45
C ASP A 277 10.33 13.08 11.08
N PHE A 278 9.84 11.88 10.78
CA PHE A 278 9.19 11.56 9.51
C PHE A 278 7.82 12.25 9.40
N GLU A 279 6.97 12.14 10.42
CA GLU A 279 5.69 12.87 10.49
C GLU A 279 5.91 14.39 10.43
N ALA A 280 6.94 14.91 11.11
CA ALA A 280 7.30 16.33 11.02
C ALA A 280 7.76 16.74 9.62
N ALA A 281 8.57 15.93 8.92
CA ALA A 281 9.04 16.22 7.57
C ALA A 281 7.93 16.11 6.50
N GLN A 282 6.96 15.21 6.70
CA GLN A 282 5.74 15.15 5.88
C GLN A 282 4.82 16.35 6.12
N ALA A 283 4.82 16.91 7.33
CA ALA A 283 3.99 18.06 7.67
C ALA A 283 4.61 19.43 7.33
N VAL A 284 5.94 19.50 7.21
CA VAL A 284 6.68 20.74 6.92
C VAL A 284 6.96 20.85 5.41
N ASN A 285 7.17 22.08 4.93
CA ASN A 285 7.49 22.39 3.53
C ASN A 285 6.50 21.79 2.51
N GLN A 286 5.19 21.89 2.78
CA GLN A 286 4.12 21.47 1.86
C GLN A 286 4.21 20.00 1.44
N GLY A 287 4.68 19.11 2.31
CA GLY A 287 4.79 17.68 1.97
C GLY A 287 6.09 17.30 1.26
N SER A 288 7.21 17.94 1.63
CA SER A 288 8.53 17.68 1.00
C SER A 288 9.01 16.22 1.06
N ALA A 289 8.43 15.39 1.94
CA ALA A 289 8.72 13.96 2.10
C ALA A 289 7.56 13.04 1.64
N CYS A 290 6.57 13.51 0.88
CA CYS A 290 5.44 12.67 0.42
C CYS A 290 5.79 11.66 -0.67
N ASN A 291 6.97 11.79 -1.29
CA ASN A 291 7.56 10.77 -2.16
C ASN A 291 8.23 9.62 -1.39
N LEU A 292 8.23 9.66 -0.05
CA LEU A 292 8.80 8.65 0.82
C LEU A 292 7.69 7.98 1.64
N GLN A 293 7.88 6.69 1.97
CA GLN A 293 6.99 5.92 2.83
C GLN A 293 7.77 5.09 3.85
N GLN A 294 7.12 4.80 4.97
CA GLN A 294 7.61 3.82 5.93
C GLN A 294 7.64 2.43 5.28
N ILE A 295 8.73 1.70 5.50
CA ILE A 295 8.93 0.32 5.09
C ILE A 295 8.84 -0.57 6.32
N GLY A 296 7.94 -1.55 6.28
CA GLY A 296 7.79 -2.57 7.31
C GLY A 296 7.45 -2.03 8.70
N ASN A 297 7.77 -2.85 9.70
CA ASN A 297 7.57 -2.51 11.11
C ASN A 297 8.74 -1.63 11.63
N PRO A 298 8.54 -0.90 12.75
CA PRO A 298 9.64 -0.23 13.43
C PRO A 298 10.77 -1.20 13.80
N ILE A 299 12.01 -0.78 13.58
CA ILE A 299 13.23 -1.58 13.82
C ILE A 299 13.48 -1.71 15.33
N ASP A 300 13.34 -0.60 16.04
CA ASP A 300 13.53 -0.49 17.49
C ASP A 300 12.73 0.73 18.02
N SER A 301 12.72 0.98 19.33
CA SER A 301 12.12 2.17 19.93
C SER A 301 13.08 2.86 20.88
N ILE A 302 13.48 4.09 20.53
CA ILE A 302 14.37 4.89 21.38
C ILE A 302 13.57 5.55 22.51
N MET A 303 14.04 5.41 23.75
CA MET A 303 13.40 6.05 24.90
C MET A 303 13.71 7.54 24.90
N VAL A 304 12.66 8.36 24.93
CA VAL A 304 12.74 9.81 25.10
C VAL A 304 12.41 10.16 26.55
N GLY A 305 13.17 11.07 27.12
CA GLY A 305 13.01 11.50 28.50
C GLY A 305 13.42 12.95 28.74
N VAL A 306 13.37 13.32 30.01
CA VAL A 306 13.91 14.56 30.56
C VAL A 306 14.91 14.19 31.66
N PRO A 307 16.14 14.72 31.67
CA PRO A 307 17.03 14.58 32.82
C PRO A 307 16.50 15.47 33.94
N VAL A 308 16.55 14.97 35.17
CA VAL A 308 16.06 15.62 36.38
C VAL A 308 17.13 15.49 37.46
N SER A 309 17.29 16.49 38.34
CA SER A 309 18.26 16.37 39.42
C SER A 309 17.89 15.24 40.38
N GLN A 310 18.91 14.60 40.99
CA GLN A 310 18.73 13.45 41.89
C GLN A 310 17.75 13.73 43.06
N LYS A 311 17.60 15.01 43.44
CA LYS A 311 16.68 15.50 44.46
C LYS A 311 15.20 15.35 44.09
N TRP A 312 14.85 15.49 42.81
CA TRP A 312 13.45 15.59 42.35
C TRP A 312 12.99 14.42 41.47
N VAL A 313 13.89 13.56 41.01
CA VAL A 313 13.59 12.45 40.08
C VAL A 313 12.42 11.57 40.55
N ARG A 314 12.27 11.31 41.85
CA ARG A 314 11.18 10.48 42.39
C ARG A 314 9.81 11.13 42.20
N GLN A 315 9.71 12.42 42.48
CA GLN A 315 8.48 13.19 42.39
C GLN A 315 8.09 13.42 40.92
N PHE A 316 9.05 13.78 40.07
CA PHE A 316 8.81 13.89 38.61
C PHE A 316 8.39 12.56 37.99
N ARG A 317 9.03 11.43 38.37
CA ARG A 317 8.63 10.10 37.87
C ARG A 317 7.21 9.74 38.29
N TYR A 318 6.81 10.05 39.52
CA TYR A 318 5.43 9.82 39.98
C TYR A 318 4.43 10.67 39.18
N ALA A 319 4.68 11.98 39.02
CA ALA A 319 3.81 12.88 38.24
C ALA A 319 3.71 12.45 36.77
N ALA A 320 4.83 12.14 36.11
CA ALA A 320 4.85 11.69 34.72
C ALA A 320 4.02 10.41 34.50
N ILE A 321 4.17 9.42 35.40
CA ILE A 321 3.40 8.17 35.35
C ILE A 321 1.90 8.45 35.58
N SER A 322 1.54 9.31 36.53
CA SER A 322 0.13 9.62 36.80
C SER A 322 -0.55 10.30 35.62
N LEU A 323 0.09 11.31 35.00
CA LEU A 323 -0.42 11.94 33.77
C LEU A 323 -0.55 10.97 32.60
N ALA A 324 0.37 10.01 32.47
CA ALA A 324 0.30 8.97 31.45
C ALA A 324 -0.92 8.06 31.67
N MET A 325 -1.17 7.62 32.92
CA MET A 325 -2.32 6.80 33.29
C MET A 325 -3.65 7.54 33.08
N ASP A 326 -3.71 8.85 33.37
CA ASP A 326 -4.89 9.70 33.13
C ASP A 326 -5.09 10.05 31.64
N GLY A 327 -4.25 9.51 30.75
CA GLY A 327 -4.26 9.75 29.31
C GLY A 327 -3.93 11.20 28.91
N TYR A 328 -3.44 12.02 29.84
CA TYR A 328 -3.12 13.43 29.60
C TYR A 328 -2.01 13.59 28.56
N THR A 329 -0.96 12.77 28.67
CA THR A 329 0.14 12.65 27.70
C THR A 329 -0.40 12.38 26.29
N LYS A 330 -1.33 11.41 26.14
CA LYS A 330 -1.95 11.06 24.85
C LYS A 330 -2.80 12.21 24.28
N ARG A 331 -3.50 12.98 25.12
CA ARG A 331 -4.25 14.18 24.70
C ARG A 331 -3.33 15.29 24.20
N ILE A 332 -2.19 15.51 24.85
CA ILE A 332 -1.19 16.48 24.41
C ILE A 332 -0.58 16.07 23.07
N PHE A 333 -0.07 14.83 22.95
CA PHE A 333 0.49 14.39 21.68
C PHE A 333 -0.53 14.46 20.54
N LYS A 334 -1.79 14.07 20.76
CA LYS A 334 -2.83 14.25 19.75
C LYS A 334 -3.13 15.72 19.40
N ARG A 335 -2.99 16.66 20.35
CA ARG A 335 -3.21 18.10 20.11
C ARG A 335 -2.08 18.73 19.29
N PHE A 336 -0.83 18.29 19.51
CA PHE A 336 0.36 18.79 18.82
C PHE A 336 0.83 17.87 17.69
N GLN A 337 0.08 16.81 17.37
CA GLN A 337 0.39 15.97 16.21
C GLN A 337 0.26 16.82 14.95
N PRO A 338 1.30 16.90 14.11
CA PRO A 338 1.27 17.78 12.96
C PRO A 338 0.29 17.24 11.92
N GLN A 339 -0.28 18.13 11.09
CA GLN A 339 -1.17 17.70 10.03
C GLN A 339 -0.38 17.05 8.89
N ASP A 340 -0.82 15.86 8.51
CA ASP A 340 -0.27 15.10 7.39
C ASP A 340 -0.71 15.74 6.06
N TYR A 341 0.15 16.60 5.51
CA TYR A 341 -0.05 17.21 4.19
C TYR A 341 -0.02 16.16 3.07
N CYS A 342 0.67 15.02 3.24
CA CYS A 342 0.70 13.97 2.22
C CYS A 342 -0.67 13.32 2.04
N LYS A 343 -1.40 13.06 3.13
CA LYS A 343 -2.80 12.61 3.05
C LYS A 343 -3.70 13.63 2.36
N GLN A 344 -3.49 14.93 2.57
CA GLN A 344 -4.26 15.98 1.89
C GLN A 344 -3.96 16.00 0.39
N ILE A 345 -2.68 16.01 0.00
CA ILE A 345 -2.24 15.97 -1.41
C ILE A 345 -2.74 14.71 -2.12
N ILE A 346 -2.65 13.53 -1.48
CA ILE A 346 -3.16 12.27 -2.05
C ILE A 346 -4.68 12.32 -2.17
N PHE A 347 -5.41 12.79 -1.16
CA PHE A 347 -6.86 12.90 -1.21
C PHE A 347 -7.35 13.89 -2.28
N GLU A 348 -6.70 15.04 -2.43
CA GLU A 348 -6.99 16.00 -3.50
C GLU A 348 -6.62 15.44 -4.87
N ALA A 349 -5.52 14.72 -4.99
CA ALA A 349 -5.14 14.04 -6.23
C ALA A 349 -6.16 12.94 -6.59
N GLU A 350 -6.61 12.12 -5.64
CA GLU A 350 -7.64 11.08 -5.82
C GLU A 350 -9.01 11.69 -6.15
N ALA A 351 -9.42 12.76 -5.48
CA ALA A 351 -10.69 13.45 -5.74
C ALA A 351 -10.74 14.10 -7.12
N ASN A 352 -9.59 14.57 -7.64
CA ASN A 352 -9.46 15.13 -8.98
C ASN A 352 -9.10 14.07 -10.05
N ARG A 353 -8.77 12.84 -9.65
CA ARG A 353 -8.41 11.76 -10.57
C ARG A 353 -9.66 11.23 -11.25
N MET A 354 -9.82 11.54 -12.53
CA MET A 354 -10.75 10.81 -13.39
C MET A 354 -10.41 9.31 -13.30
N PRO A 355 -11.41 8.41 -13.17
CA PRO A 355 -11.17 6.98 -13.08
C PRO A 355 -10.34 6.54 -14.29
N ASP A 356 -9.19 5.91 -14.03
CA ASP A 356 -8.25 5.61 -15.11
C ASP A 356 -8.93 4.70 -16.14
N ALA A 357 -9.01 5.18 -17.39
CA ALA A 357 -9.56 4.39 -18.48
C ALA A 357 -8.77 3.08 -18.63
N LEU A 358 -9.49 1.98 -18.87
CA LEU A 358 -8.88 0.67 -19.03
C LEU A 358 -7.87 0.70 -20.19
N THR A 359 -6.60 0.48 -19.87
CA THR A 359 -5.52 0.58 -20.85
C THR A 359 -5.50 -0.65 -21.77
N THR A 360 -4.97 -0.48 -22.98
CA THR A 360 -4.74 -1.59 -23.91
C THR A 360 -3.83 -2.66 -23.33
N GLN A 361 -2.89 -2.29 -22.45
CA GLN A 361 -2.05 -3.22 -21.69
C GLN A 361 -2.88 -4.12 -20.76
N GLY A 362 -3.87 -3.57 -20.04
CA GLY A 362 -4.77 -4.34 -19.18
C GLY A 362 -5.67 -5.33 -19.94
N MET A 363 -5.94 -5.07 -21.23
CA MET A 363 -6.73 -5.95 -22.10
C MET A 363 -5.87 -6.86 -23.00
N LEU A 364 -4.54 -6.81 -22.92
CA LEU A 364 -3.66 -7.54 -23.84
C LEU A 364 -3.76 -9.06 -23.65
N GLY A 365 -3.85 -9.55 -22.42
CA GLY A 365 -4.02 -10.98 -22.11
C GLY A 365 -5.22 -11.61 -22.83
N PRO A 366 -6.45 -11.10 -22.65
CA PRO A 366 -7.63 -11.53 -23.40
C PRO A 366 -7.44 -11.50 -24.93
N PHE A 367 -6.85 -10.45 -25.50
CA PHE A 367 -6.61 -10.38 -26.95
C PHE A 367 -5.66 -11.47 -27.46
N LEU A 368 -4.58 -11.76 -26.72
CA LEU A 368 -3.63 -12.82 -27.07
C LEU A 368 -4.29 -14.22 -27.00
N VAL A 369 -5.10 -14.47 -25.97
CA VAL A 369 -5.86 -15.74 -25.83
C VAL A 369 -6.86 -15.91 -26.98
N THR A 370 -7.60 -14.85 -27.34
CA THR A 370 -8.52 -14.89 -28.50
C THR A 370 -7.77 -15.13 -29.81
N GLY A 371 -6.64 -14.45 -30.03
CA GLY A 371 -5.79 -14.65 -31.21
C GLY A 371 -5.26 -16.08 -31.35
N PHE A 372 -4.87 -16.71 -30.23
CA PHE A 372 -4.45 -18.10 -30.19
C PHE A 372 -5.57 -19.07 -30.62
N PHE A 373 -6.79 -18.90 -30.10
CA PHE A 373 -7.92 -19.77 -30.50
C PHE A 373 -8.33 -19.58 -31.97
N ILE A 374 -8.26 -18.35 -32.50
CA ILE A 374 -8.49 -18.08 -33.93
C ILE A 374 -7.44 -18.80 -34.78
N ALA A 375 -6.16 -18.69 -34.42
CA ALA A 375 -5.08 -19.37 -35.14
C ALA A 375 -5.25 -20.90 -35.09
N LEU A 376 -5.58 -21.48 -33.94
CA LEU A 376 -5.86 -22.91 -33.80
C LEU A 376 -7.05 -23.35 -34.66
N GLY A 377 -8.14 -22.57 -34.70
CA GLY A 377 -9.30 -22.84 -35.55
C GLY A 377 -8.96 -22.84 -37.04
N VAL A 378 -8.18 -21.86 -37.51
CA VAL A 378 -7.71 -21.80 -38.90
C VAL A 378 -6.81 -22.99 -39.25
N LEU A 379 -5.89 -23.37 -38.35
CA LEU A 379 -5.04 -24.55 -38.52
C LEU A 379 -5.86 -25.84 -38.60
N CYS A 380 -6.80 -26.06 -37.67
CA CYS A 380 -7.68 -27.22 -37.67
C CYS A 380 -8.54 -27.30 -38.95
N HIS A 381 -9.10 -26.20 -39.41
CA HIS A 381 -9.83 -26.14 -40.69
C HIS A 381 -8.92 -26.47 -41.88
N GLY A 382 -7.70 -25.91 -41.91
CA GLY A 382 -6.69 -26.25 -42.93
C GLY A 382 -6.38 -27.74 -42.96
N PHE A 383 -6.13 -28.36 -41.79
CA PHE A 383 -5.92 -29.80 -41.68
C PHE A 383 -7.13 -30.60 -42.18
N GLN A 384 -8.36 -30.25 -41.80
CA GLN A 384 -9.58 -30.92 -42.27
C GLN A 384 -9.73 -30.85 -43.80
N VAL A 385 -9.52 -29.67 -44.41
CA VAL A 385 -9.60 -29.50 -45.87
C VAL A 385 -8.50 -30.30 -46.58
N THR A 386 -7.25 -30.27 -46.09
CA THR A 386 -6.17 -31.05 -46.69
C THR A 386 -6.41 -32.56 -46.59
N PHE A 387 -6.94 -33.05 -45.47
CA PHE A 387 -7.24 -34.46 -45.27
C PHE A 387 -8.39 -34.93 -46.17
N ALA A 388 -9.49 -34.19 -46.24
CA ALA A 388 -10.62 -34.49 -47.13
C ALA A 388 -10.22 -34.45 -48.62
N THR A 389 -9.32 -33.53 -49.00
CA THR A 389 -8.77 -33.46 -50.36
C THR A 389 -7.87 -34.67 -50.64
N ALA A 390 -7.03 -35.07 -49.69
CA ALA A 390 -6.17 -36.25 -49.82
C ALA A 390 -6.99 -37.55 -49.93
N GLU A 391 -8.06 -37.69 -49.16
CA GLU A 391 -8.97 -38.84 -49.20
C GLU A 391 -9.66 -38.97 -50.59
N HIS A 392 -10.18 -37.86 -51.13
CA HIS A 392 -10.72 -37.81 -52.50
C HIS A 392 -9.68 -38.19 -53.57
N LEU A 393 -8.45 -37.70 -53.45
CA LEU A 393 -7.37 -38.02 -54.40
C LEU A 393 -6.92 -39.50 -54.31
N ILE A 394 -7.07 -40.14 -53.15
CA ILE A 394 -6.82 -41.57 -52.97
C ILE A 394 -7.94 -42.40 -53.61
N GLU A 395 -9.22 -42.04 -53.42
CA GLU A 395 -10.35 -42.74 -54.06
C GLU A 395 -10.35 -42.65 -55.59
N GLU A 396 -9.96 -41.50 -56.17
CA GLU A 396 -9.79 -41.39 -57.62
C GLU A 396 -8.54 -42.13 -58.12
N GLY A 397 -7.48 -42.17 -57.31
CA GLY A 397 -6.21 -42.84 -57.62
C GLY A 397 -6.28 -44.36 -57.72
N ASP A 398 -7.33 -45.00 -57.18
CA ASP A 398 -7.54 -46.46 -57.24
C ASP A 398 -8.15 -46.93 -58.59
N LYS A 399 -8.61 -45.99 -59.44
CA LYS A 399 -9.30 -46.30 -60.71
C LYS A 399 -8.48 -45.98 -61.98
N GLY A 400 -7.27 -45.45 -61.86
CA GLY A 400 -6.43 -45.05 -63.00
C GLY A 400 -4.93 -45.29 -62.78
N ASP A 401 -4.15 -45.30 -63.86
CA ASP A 401 -2.71 -45.62 -63.83
C ASP A 401 -1.92 -44.73 -62.85
N HIS A 402 -1.60 -45.35 -61.71
CA HIS A 402 -1.11 -44.77 -60.45
C HIS A 402 0.11 -43.84 -60.60
N LYS A 403 0.89 -43.99 -61.68
CA LYS A 403 2.10 -43.17 -61.93
C LYS A 403 1.82 -41.74 -62.39
N SER A 404 0.65 -41.46 -62.96
CA SER A 404 0.32 -40.13 -63.49
C SER A 404 -0.18 -39.18 -62.40
N THR A 405 -1.13 -39.65 -61.58
CA THR A 405 -1.83 -38.87 -60.56
C THR A 405 -0.90 -38.34 -59.46
N VAL A 406 0.00 -39.19 -58.95
CA VAL A 406 0.97 -38.80 -57.90
C VAL A 406 1.86 -37.64 -58.34
N ARG A 407 2.20 -37.56 -59.63
CA ARG A 407 3.04 -36.49 -60.19
C ARG A 407 2.29 -35.15 -60.26
N GLN A 408 1.00 -35.18 -60.60
CA GLN A 408 0.14 -33.98 -60.65
C GLN A 408 -0.13 -33.40 -59.25
N VAL A 409 -0.35 -34.24 -58.25
CA VAL A 409 -0.57 -33.79 -56.87
C VAL A 409 0.67 -33.10 -56.31
N ALA A 410 1.86 -33.68 -56.53
CA ALA A 410 3.13 -33.08 -56.11
C ALA A 410 3.37 -31.68 -56.73
N GLU A 411 3.11 -31.51 -58.03
CA GLU A 411 3.23 -30.19 -58.69
C GLU A 411 2.21 -29.17 -58.17
N THR A 412 1.03 -29.61 -57.75
CA THR A 412 -0.03 -28.73 -57.24
C THR A 412 0.27 -28.22 -55.82
N VAL A 413 0.78 -29.09 -54.94
CA VAL A 413 1.23 -28.72 -53.59
C VAL A 413 2.41 -27.74 -53.65
N ILE A 414 3.38 -27.98 -54.54
CA ILE A 414 4.50 -27.06 -54.76
C ILE A 414 3.98 -25.68 -55.22
N LYS A 415 3.04 -25.63 -56.18
CA LYS A 415 2.45 -24.37 -56.63
C LYS A 415 1.73 -23.59 -55.52
N MET A 416 0.94 -24.26 -54.66
CA MET A 416 0.26 -23.58 -53.54
C MET A 416 1.24 -23.00 -52.53
N SER A 417 2.38 -23.66 -52.27
CA SER A 417 3.43 -23.13 -51.38
C SER A 417 4.20 -21.91 -51.94
N SER A 418 4.05 -21.63 -53.23
CA SER A 418 4.85 -20.63 -53.97
C SER A 418 4.11 -19.35 -54.37
N LEU A 419 2.86 -19.14 -53.91
CA LEU A 419 2.10 -17.93 -54.23
C LEU A 419 2.67 -16.71 -53.48
N PRO A 420 3.18 -15.67 -54.18
CA PRO A 420 3.83 -14.55 -53.53
C PRO A 420 2.83 -13.66 -52.78
N HIS A 421 3.19 -13.26 -51.56
CA HIS A 421 2.40 -12.38 -50.71
C HIS A 421 2.25 -11.01 -51.40
N LYS A 422 1.02 -10.70 -51.85
CA LYS A 422 0.76 -9.45 -52.58
C LYS A 422 0.61 -8.30 -51.58
N GLU A 423 1.61 -7.44 -51.48
CA GLU A 423 1.57 -6.25 -50.62
C GLU A 423 0.42 -5.32 -51.01
N SER A 424 -0.32 -4.86 -50.01
CA SER A 424 -1.41 -3.89 -50.18
C SER A 424 -0.88 -2.49 -49.87
N HIS A 425 -0.63 -1.69 -50.91
CA HIS A 425 -0.30 -0.28 -50.73
C HIS A 425 -1.50 0.51 -50.20
N GLY A 426 -1.42 0.95 -48.95
CA GLY A 426 -2.40 1.86 -48.35
C GLY A 426 -2.26 3.29 -48.88
N HIS A 427 -3.36 3.86 -49.38
CA HIS A 427 -3.44 5.28 -49.71
C HIS A 427 -3.44 6.13 -48.43
N HIS A 428 -2.47 7.04 -48.30
CA HIS A 428 -2.53 8.10 -47.30
C HIS A 428 -3.55 9.17 -47.71
N ASN A 429 -4.50 9.47 -46.82
CA ASN A 429 -5.36 10.65 -46.92
C ASN A 429 -4.90 11.70 -45.90
N HIS A 430 -4.62 12.91 -46.39
CA HIS A 430 -4.32 14.07 -45.55
C HIS A 430 -5.60 14.62 -44.91
N HIS A 431 -5.62 14.74 -43.58
CA HIS A 431 -6.40 15.77 -42.91
C HIS A 431 -5.49 16.52 -41.92
N GLY A 432 -5.33 17.82 -42.14
CA GLY A 432 -4.62 18.71 -41.22
C GLY A 432 -5.56 19.21 -40.12
N HIS A 433 -5.02 19.40 -38.93
CA HIS A 433 -5.68 20.20 -37.88
C HIS A 433 -4.72 21.27 -37.34
N HIS A 434 -5.32 22.39 -36.95
CA HIS A 434 -4.64 23.64 -36.62
C HIS A 434 -3.79 23.56 -35.34
N HIS A 435 -2.66 24.27 -35.35
CA HIS A 435 -2.00 24.71 -34.13
C HIS A 435 -2.81 25.82 -33.45
N GLY A 436 -3.06 25.66 -32.15
CA GLY A 436 -3.49 26.73 -31.25
C GLY A 436 -2.35 27.09 -30.29
N HIS A 437 -1.72 28.24 -30.50
CA HIS A 437 -0.82 28.83 -29.49
C HIS A 437 -1.64 29.42 -28.35
N HIS A 438 -1.20 29.21 -27.11
CA HIS A 438 -1.49 30.14 -26.02
C HIS A 438 -0.24 30.35 -25.15
N HIS A 439 0.28 31.57 -25.18
CA HIS A 439 1.19 32.08 -24.16
C HIS A 439 0.37 32.50 -22.93
N GLY A 440 0.93 32.31 -21.74
CA GLY A 440 0.41 32.82 -20.48
C GLY A 440 1.56 33.14 -19.52
N HIS A 441 2.01 34.40 -19.53
CA HIS A 441 2.85 34.95 -18.47
C HIS A 441 1.96 35.41 -17.30
N HIS A 442 2.41 35.21 -16.06
CA HIS A 442 2.33 36.12 -14.90
C HIS A 442 3.14 35.43 -13.77
N GLU A 443 4.32 35.92 -13.39
CA GLU A 443 4.64 37.12 -12.59
C GLU A 443 4.64 36.87 -11.07
N HIS A 444 5.75 37.28 -10.44
CA HIS A 444 6.03 37.10 -9.02
C HIS A 444 5.51 38.27 -8.17
N HIS A 445 4.79 37.97 -7.09
CA HIS A 445 4.84 38.73 -5.83
C HIS A 445 4.73 37.72 -4.67
N GLY A 446 5.51 37.75 -3.59
CA GLY A 446 6.44 38.79 -3.14
C GLY A 446 5.81 39.64 -2.03
N HIS A 447 5.61 39.07 -0.83
CA HIS A 447 5.13 39.81 0.33
C HIS A 447 5.98 39.59 1.60
N HIS A 448 6.23 40.70 2.28
CA HIS A 448 7.17 40.83 3.39
C HIS A 448 6.60 40.41 4.75
N ASN A 449 7.49 39.87 5.59
CA ASN A 449 7.33 39.83 7.04
C ASN A 449 7.13 41.23 7.65
N ASN A 450 6.28 41.34 8.68
CA ASN A 450 6.42 42.38 9.70
C ASN A 450 5.82 41.89 11.05
N PRO A 451 6.59 41.80 12.15
CA PRO A 451 6.09 41.27 13.42
C PRO A 451 5.30 42.31 14.21
N ARG A 452 4.29 41.85 14.96
CA ARG A 452 3.46 42.70 15.83
C ARG A 452 4.19 43.02 17.15
N ARG A 453 4.19 44.29 17.56
CA ARG A 453 4.51 44.72 18.93
C ARG A 453 3.36 44.35 19.89
N CYS A 454 3.70 43.97 21.11
CA CYS A 454 2.77 43.94 22.25
C CYS A 454 3.30 44.79 23.40
N SER A 455 2.39 45.47 24.12
CA SER A 455 2.68 46.40 25.21
C SER A 455 2.34 45.83 26.58
N VAL A 456 3.06 46.29 27.60
CA VAL A 456 3.07 45.77 28.99
C VAL A 456 1.95 46.38 29.84
N LEU A 457 1.43 45.61 30.81
CA LEU A 457 0.91 46.12 32.09
C LEU A 457 1.20 45.11 33.22
N SER A 458 1.46 45.61 34.44
CA SER A 458 2.09 44.87 35.55
C SER A 458 1.17 44.61 36.75
N SER A 459 1.38 43.50 37.47
CA SER A 459 1.02 43.36 38.90
C SER A 459 1.86 42.25 39.56
N SER A 460 1.92 42.21 40.89
CA SER A 460 3.07 41.72 41.67
C SER A 460 2.93 40.37 42.42
N SER A 461 4.10 39.78 42.69
CA SER A 461 4.47 38.86 43.80
C SER A 461 4.32 37.34 43.62
N GLY A 462 5.45 36.63 43.84
CA GLY A 462 5.49 35.17 44.04
C GLY A 462 6.31 34.37 43.00
N GLU A 463 7.53 34.82 42.68
CA GLU A 463 8.28 34.41 41.48
C GLU A 463 8.70 32.93 41.42
N LEU A 464 8.39 32.33 40.27
CA LEU A 464 9.22 31.37 39.53
C LEU A 464 8.69 31.46 38.08
N SER A 465 9.46 32.02 37.15
CA SER A 465 8.93 32.75 35.97
C SER A 465 8.65 31.91 34.72
N LEU A 466 7.53 32.16 34.00
CA LEU A 466 7.31 31.86 32.55
C LEU A 466 5.95 32.34 32.00
N VAL A 467 5.86 32.69 30.71
CA VAL A 467 4.77 33.49 30.10
C VAL A 467 4.20 32.92 28.79
N GLY A 468 2.87 32.73 28.68
CA GLY A 468 2.17 32.38 27.42
C GLY A 468 0.63 32.58 27.49
N ALA A 469 -0.03 32.92 26.36
CA ALA A 469 -1.42 33.41 26.28
C ALA A 469 -2.19 32.84 25.05
N PRO A 470 -3.54 32.95 24.94
CA PRO A 470 -4.40 31.87 24.36
C PRO A 470 -5.29 32.25 23.15
N ILE A 471 -6.36 31.44 22.89
CA ILE A 471 -7.53 31.58 21.94
C ILE A 471 -7.34 30.84 20.59
N SER A 472 -8.30 30.19 19.88
CA SER A 472 -9.75 29.81 20.00
C SER A 472 -9.91 28.39 19.39
N ALA A 473 -10.81 27.48 19.79
CA ALA A 473 -12.29 27.52 19.95
C ALA A 473 -13.14 27.40 18.65
N GLU A 474 -12.75 26.58 17.66
CA GLU A 474 -13.61 26.29 16.49
C GLU A 474 -13.52 24.86 15.89
N LEU A 475 -13.06 23.85 16.66
CA LEU A 475 -12.86 22.46 16.16
C LEU A 475 -13.77 21.39 16.81
N VAL A 476 -14.89 21.78 17.41
CA VAL A 476 -15.79 20.87 18.14
C VAL A 476 -16.84 20.19 17.23
N GLN A 477 -17.15 20.76 16.06
CA GLN A 477 -18.23 20.26 15.20
C GLN A 477 -17.88 19.00 14.39
N LEU A 478 -16.61 18.71 14.10
CA LEU A 478 -16.24 17.59 13.20
C LEU A 478 -16.17 16.21 13.88
N MET A 479 -16.12 16.14 15.22
CA MET A 479 -16.01 14.84 15.92
C MET A 479 -17.35 14.11 16.12
N VAL A 480 -18.48 14.80 15.93
CA VAL A 480 -19.83 14.25 16.20
C VAL A 480 -20.30 13.29 15.09
N THR A 481 -19.75 13.37 13.88
CA THR A 481 -20.20 12.60 12.71
C THR A 481 -19.62 11.17 12.65
N GLN A 482 -18.35 10.97 13.05
CA GLN A 482 -17.75 9.63 13.06
C GLN A 482 -18.35 8.68 14.11
N GLU A 483 -18.71 9.19 15.29
CA GLU A 483 -19.28 8.36 16.35
C GLU A 483 -20.68 7.83 15.98
N ALA A 484 -21.43 8.58 15.16
CA ALA A 484 -22.72 8.15 14.62
C ALA A 484 -22.59 6.97 13.63
N GLN A 485 -21.57 6.98 12.74
CA GLN A 485 -21.33 5.88 11.80
C GLN A 485 -20.90 4.58 12.52
N LEU A 486 -20.06 4.67 13.55
CA LEU A 486 -19.61 3.50 14.31
C LEU A 486 -20.77 2.82 15.06
N ARG A 487 -21.66 3.61 15.67
CA ARG A 487 -22.85 3.07 16.35
C ARG A 487 -23.85 2.41 15.38
N ALA A 488 -23.98 2.93 14.16
CA ALA A 488 -24.84 2.34 13.13
C ALA A 488 -24.35 0.94 12.67
N THR A 489 -23.04 0.77 12.49
CA THR A 489 -22.44 -0.52 12.10
C THR A 489 -22.55 -1.57 13.22
N GLN A 490 -22.34 -1.18 14.49
CA GLN A 490 -22.52 -2.07 15.64
C GLN A 490 -23.97 -2.55 15.78
N LEU A 491 -24.96 -1.67 15.56
CA LEU A 491 -26.38 -2.03 15.60
C LEU A 491 -26.77 -3.01 14.47
N ALA A 492 -26.16 -2.88 13.29
CA ALA A 492 -26.38 -3.80 12.17
C ALA A 492 -25.85 -5.22 12.49
N MET A 493 -24.64 -5.32 13.07
CA MET A 493 -24.07 -6.62 13.49
C MET A 493 -24.90 -7.29 14.60
N GLN A 494 -25.39 -6.54 15.60
CA GLN A 494 -26.29 -7.10 16.61
C GLN A 494 -27.60 -7.63 16.02
N LYS A 495 -28.17 -6.96 15.02
CA LYS A 495 -29.38 -7.45 14.33
C LYS A 495 -29.11 -8.72 13.54
N LEU A 496 -27.98 -8.82 12.85
CA LEU A 496 -27.59 -10.05 12.12
C LEU A 496 -27.45 -11.24 13.08
N LYS A 497 -26.75 -11.07 14.21
CA LYS A 497 -26.61 -12.12 15.23
C LYS A 497 -27.96 -12.52 15.85
N SER A 498 -28.85 -11.56 16.09
CA SER A 498 -30.22 -11.86 16.56
C SER A 498 -31.09 -12.59 15.52
N ILE A 499 -30.79 -12.47 14.22
CA ILE A 499 -31.46 -13.21 13.15
C ILE A 499 -30.90 -14.64 13.07
N GLU A 500 -29.58 -14.81 13.19
CA GLU A 500 -28.88 -16.09 13.30
C GLU A 500 -29.43 -16.95 14.46
N GLU A 501 -29.47 -16.38 15.68
CA GLU A 501 -30.05 -17.03 16.88
C GLU A 501 -31.54 -17.39 16.72
N ARG A 502 -32.30 -16.67 15.88
CA ARG A 502 -33.73 -16.95 15.63
C ARG A 502 -33.98 -17.99 14.55
N MET A 503 -33.05 -18.19 13.62
CA MET A 503 -33.20 -19.18 12.56
C MET A 503 -32.78 -20.58 13.02
N GLY A 504 -32.08 -20.70 14.16
CA GLY A 504 -31.65 -22.00 14.69
C GLY A 504 -30.65 -22.71 13.78
N ILE A 505 -30.02 -21.98 12.86
CA ILE A 505 -28.99 -22.47 11.97
C ILE A 505 -27.68 -22.38 12.76
N ASP A 506 -27.23 -23.52 13.28
CA ASP A 506 -25.90 -23.61 13.87
C ASP A 506 -24.88 -23.48 12.72
N ALA A 507 -23.93 -22.56 12.84
CA ALA A 507 -22.96 -22.30 11.77
C ALA A 507 -22.05 -23.52 11.50
N SER A 508 -22.03 -24.50 12.41
CA SER A 508 -21.38 -25.80 12.23
C SER A 508 -22.07 -26.71 11.19
N ASP A 509 -23.38 -26.55 10.96
CA ASP A 509 -24.14 -27.35 9.98
C ASP A 509 -23.94 -26.88 8.53
N ILE A 510 -23.27 -25.74 8.33
CA ILE A 510 -22.83 -25.25 7.00
C ILE A 510 -21.33 -25.51 6.84
N SER A 511 -20.95 -26.79 6.94
CA SER A 511 -19.67 -27.30 6.44
C SER A 511 -19.92 -28.22 5.23
N VAL A 512 -19.58 -27.70 4.05
CA VAL A 512 -19.53 -28.40 2.75
C VAL A 512 -18.14 -28.18 2.15
#